data_AF-A0A4Y9NRH6-F1
#
_entry.id   AF-A0A4Y9NRH6-F1
#
_cell.length_a   1.000
_cell.length_b   1.000
_cell.length_c   1.000
_cell.angle_alpha   90.00
_cell.angle_beta   90.00
_cell.angle_gamma   90.00
#
_symmetry.space_group_name_H-M   'P 1'
#
loop_
_entity.id
_entity.type
_entity.pdbx_description
1 polymer ?
#
loop_
_entity_poly.entity_id
_entity_poly.type
_entity_poly.pdbx_seq_one_letter_code
_entity_poly.pdbx_strand_id
1 'polypeptide(L)'
;MADKDLQELVRRRLWELARAPEEASRVSRWVVPPETIERMARAGGKSFISEGLAEFLARALEVPENRIRRAAGLPEVDDPRADIATGPHLRLIRGEG
;
A
#
# COMPACT_ATOMS: atom_id res chain seq x y z
N MET A 1 -11.24 -12.64 -3.92
CA MET A 1 -9.91 -12.77 -3.26
C MET A 1 -9.26 -11.41 -3.16
N ALA A 2 -9.06 -10.70 -4.27
CA ALA A 2 -8.61 -9.30 -4.35
C ALA A 2 -8.99 -8.39 -3.16
N ASP A 3 -10.28 -8.24 -2.85
CA ASP A 3 -10.75 -7.42 -1.71
C ASP A 3 -10.08 -7.79 -0.36
N LYS A 4 -9.91 -9.09 -0.08
CA LYS A 4 -9.24 -9.58 1.12
C LYS A 4 -7.74 -9.32 1.09
N ASP A 5 -7.11 -9.44 -0.08
CA ASP A 5 -5.69 -9.12 -0.29
C ASP A 5 -5.41 -7.62 -0.07
N LEU A 6 -6.31 -6.75 -0.52
CA LEU A 6 -6.20 -5.31 -0.32
C LEU A 6 -6.35 -4.93 1.17
N GLN A 7 -7.33 -5.48 1.87
CA GLN A 7 -7.51 -5.22 3.31
C GLN A 7 -6.30 -5.69 4.13
N GLU A 8 -5.76 -6.86 3.82
CA GLU A 8 -4.58 -7.38 4.48
C GLU A 8 -3.35 -6.49 4.22
N LEU A 9 -3.17 -6.03 2.98
CA LEU A 9 -2.11 -5.11 2.60
C LEU A 9 -2.20 -3.78 3.36
N VAL A 10 -3.39 -3.17 3.41
CA VAL A 10 -3.64 -1.91 4.14
C VAL A 10 -3.32 -2.10 5.62
N ARG A 11 -3.87 -3.14 6.25
CA ARG A 11 -3.67 -3.43 7.67
C ARG A 11 -2.21 -3.66 8.01
N ARG A 12 -1.53 -4.49 7.22
CA ARG A 12 -0.11 -4.80 7.40
C ARG A 12 0.74 -3.54 7.28
N ARG A 13 0.48 -2.69 6.28
CA ARG A 13 1.28 -1.48 6.07
C ARG A 13 1.07 -0.42 7.14
N LEU A 14 -0.16 -0.22 7.61
CA LEU A 14 -0.41 0.67 8.75
C LEU A 14 0.35 0.20 10.00
N TRP A 15 0.36 -1.11 10.24
CA TRP A 15 1.11 -1.70 11.35
C TRP A 15 2.63 -1.55 11.18
N GLU A 16 3.18 -1.87 10.01
CA GLU A 16 4.63 -1.76 9.70
C GLU A 16 5.13 -0.32 9.80
N LEU A 17 4.30 0.66 9.43
CA LEU A 17 4.63 2.09 9.51
C LEU A 17 4.31 2.72 10.88
N ALA A 18 3.73 1.95 11.81
CA ALA A 18 3.22 2.42 13.10
C ALA A 18 2.34 3.68 12.95
N ARG A 19 1.50 3.72 11.90
CA ARG A 19 0.80 4.92 11.45
C ARG A 19 -0.71 4.80 11.65
N ALA A 20 -1.33 5.86 12.16
CA ALA A 20 -2.79 5.94 12.27
C ALA A 20 -3.45 6.21 10.89
N PRO A 21 -4.73 5.84 10.68
CA PRO A 21 -5.47 6.16 9.46
C PRO A 21 -5.47 7.66 9.11
N GLU A 22 -5.50 8.54 10.11
CA GLU A 22 -5.43 10.00 9.94
C GLU A 22 -4.09 10.46 9.38
N GLU A 23 -2.98 9.90 9.87
CA GLU A 23 -1.66 10.20 9.36
C GLU A 23 -1.47 9.68 7.93
N ALA A 24 -1.98 8.49 7.64
CA ALA A 24 -1.97 7.93 6.28
C ALA A 24 -2.80 8.79 5.31
N SER A 25 -3.96 9.27 5.77
CA SER A 25 -4.79 10.20 5.01
C SER A 25 -4.04 11.50 4.72
N ARG A 26 -3.34 12.07 5.70
CA ARG A 26 -2.50 13.26 5.53
C ARG A 26 -1.41 13.06 4.48
N VAL A 27 -0.76 11.90 4.45
CA VAL A 27 0.26 11.56 3.44
C VAL A 27 -0.34 11.51 2.03
N SER A 28 -1.60 11.08 1.91
CA SER A 28 -2.39 11.13 0.67
C SER A 28 -2.97 12.51 0.35
N ARG A 29 -2.56 13.58 1.05
CA ARG A 29 -3.14 14.93 0.95
C ARG A 29 -4.65 14.96 1.19
N TRP A 30 -5.14 14.09 2.08
CA TRP A 30 -6.56 13.95 2.42
C TRP A 30 -7.44 13.45 1.26
N VAL A 31 -6.85 12.96 0.17
CA VAL A 31 -7.61 12.42 -0.96
C VAL A 31 -8.28 11.09 -0.58
N VAL A 32 -7.61 10.27 0.24
CA VAL A 32 -8.23 9.08 0.83
C VAL A 32 -8.65 9.42 2.26
N PRO A 33 -9.96 9.47 2.57
CA PRO A 33 -10.43 9.80 3.92
C PRO A 33 -9.96 8.79 4.97
N PRO A 34 -9.71 9.22 6.21
CA PRO A 34 -9.26 8.32 7.28
C PRO A 34 -10.30 7.23 7.58
N GLU A 35 -11.59 7.55 7.52
CA GLU A 35 -12.68 6.57 7.68
C GLU A 35 -12.64 5.48 6.60
N THR A 36 -12.24 5.84 5.37
CA THR A 36 -12.10 4.86 4.29
C THR A 36 -10.93 3.93 4.56
N ILE A 37 -9.79 4.48 5.02
CA ILE A 37 -8.61 3.69 5.41
C ILE A 37 -8.95 2.77 6.59
N GLU A 38 -9.66 3.27 7.60
CA GLU A 38 -10.11 2.49 8.75
C GLU A 38 -11.04 1.34 8.34
N ARG A 39 -12.01 1.61 7.46
CA ARG A 39 -12.91 0.58 6.91
C ARG A 39 -12.17 -0.49 6.13
N MET A 40 -11.12 -0.12 5.38
CA MET A 40 -10.27 -1.09 4.67
C MET A 40 -9.36 -1.88 5.61
N ALA A 41 -8.92 -1.29 6.73
CA ALA A 41 -8.08 -1.99 7.70
C ALA A 41 -8.88 -3.03 8.52
N ARG A 42 -10.20 -2.81 8.67
CA ARG A 42 -11.11 -3.66 9.44
C ARG A 42 -11.37 -4.99 8.72
N ALA A 43 -11.29 -6.10 9.45
CA ALA A 43 -11.57 -7.42 8.93
C ALA A 43 -13.04 -7.55 8.47
N GLY A 44 -13.25 -7.94 7.20
CA GLY A 44 -14.59 -8.14 6.64
C GLY A 44 -15.27 -6.86 6.15
N GLY A 45 -14.52 -5.76 5.99
CA GLY A 45 -14.99 -4.57 5.28
C GLY A 45 -15.26 -4.85 3.80
N LYS A 46 -15.80 -3.87 3.08
CA LYS A 46 -15.75 -3.82 1.62
C LYS A 46 -14.66 -2.84 1.22
N SER A 47 -13.71 -3.27 0.41
CA SER A 47 -12.59 -2.48 -0.09
C SER A 47 -12.63 -2.43 -1.61
N PHE A 48 -13.60 -1.69 -2.13
CA PHE A 48 -13.58 -1.30 -3.53
C PHE A 48 -12.87 0.05 -3.65
N ILE A 49 -11.86 0.11 -4.51
CA ILE A 49 -11.18 1.36 -4.87
C ILE A 49 -11.24 1.55 -6.38
N SER A 50 -11.50 2.78 -6.79
CA SER A 50 -11.45 3.19 -8.19
C SER A 50 -10.00 3.32 -8.65
N GLU A 51 -9.76 3.22 -9.96
CA GLU A 51 -8.42 3.37 -10.57
C GLU A 51 -7.74 4.69 -10.16
N GLY A 52 -8.48 5.81 -10.20
CA GLY A 52 -7.95 7.12 -9.81
C GLY A 52 -7.62 7.26 -8.31
N LEU A 53 -8.09 6.34 -7.45
CA LEU A 53 -7.76 6.33 -6.02
C LEU A 53 -6.58 5.43 -5.68
N ALA A 54 -6.18 4.54 -6.60
CA ALA A 54 -5.09 3.59 -6.36
C ALA A 54 -3.76 4.29 -6.09
N GLU A 55 -3.43 5.35 -6.85
CA GLU A 55 -2.22 6.16 -6.67
C GLU A 55 -2.17 6.80 -5.27
N PHE A 56 -3.26 7.41 -4.83
CA PHE A 56 -3.31 8.11 -3.54
C PHE A 56 -3.22 7.14 -2.36
N LEU A 57 -3.84 5.96 -2.47
CA LEU A 57 -3.73 4.92 -1.47
C LEU A 57 -2.31 4.33 -1.43
N ALA A 58 -1.69 4.14 -2.59
CA ALA A 58 -0.30 3.71 -2.69
C ALA A 58 0.64 4.70 -2.00
N ARG A 59 0.39 6.00 -2.17
CA ARG A 59 1.10 7.08 -1.47
C ARG A 59 0.88 7.02 0.04
N ALA A 60 -0.36 6.84 0.49
CA ALA A 60 -0.70 6.74 1.91
C ALA A 60 0.05 5.62 2.65
N LEU A 61 0.23 4.49 1.95
CA LEU A 61 0.81 3.25 2.48
C LEU A 61 2.28 3.05 2.11
N GLU A 62 2.89 4.00 1.40
CA GLU A 62 4.29 3.95 0.95
C GLU A 62 4.62 2.66 0.19
N VAL A 63 3.73 2.25 -0.71
CA VAL A 63 3.89 1.09 -1.59
C VAL A 63 3.78 1.48 -3.07
N PRO A 64 4.27 0.66 -4.00
CA PRO A 64 4.04 0.87 -5.43
C PRO A 64 2.55 0.81 -5.78
N GLU A 65 2.11 1.64 -6.72
CA GLU A 65 0.72 1.68 -7.18
C GLU A 65 0.27 0.32 -7.75
N ASN A 66 1.11 -0.32 -8.55
CA ASN A 66 0.81 -1.65 -9.11
C ASN A 66 0.64 -2.74 -8.05
N ARG A 67 1.17 -2.56 -6.83
CA ARG A 67 0.89 -3.48 -5.72
C ARG A 67 -0.55 -3.33 -5.22
N ILE A 68 -1.04 -2.10 -5.14
CA ILE A 68 -2.43 -1.79 -4.78
C ILE A 68 -3.38 -2.21 -5.90
N ARG A 69 -3.05 -1.91 -7.16
CA ARG A 69 -3.87 -2.29 -8.32
C ARG A 69 -4.02 -3.81 -8.46
N ARG A 70 -2.93 -4.58 -8.30
CA ARG A 70 -2.99 -6.05 -8.26
C ARG A 70 -3.86 -6.57 -7.11
N ALA A 71 -3.69 -6.01 -5.90
CA ALA A 71 -4.52 -6.37 -4.76
C ALA A 71 -6.01 -6.03 -5.00
N ALA A 72 -6.31 -4.95 -5.71
CA ALA A 72 -7.66 -4.53 -6.03
C ALA A 72 -8.26 -5.18 -7.29
N GLY A 73 -7.49 -5.97 -8.05
CA GLY A 73 -7.90 -6.53 -9.34
C GLY A 73 -8.06 -5.47 -10.44
N LEU A 74 -7.36 -4.34 -10.32
CA LEU A 74 -7.33 -3.26 -11.30
C LEU A 74 -6.22 -3.52 -12.35
N PRO A 75 -6.37 -3.00 -13.58
CA PRO A 75 -5.33 -3.11 -14.61
C PRO A 75 -4.06 -2.41 -14.14
N GLU A 76 -2.89 -3.02 -14.33
CA GLU A 76 -1.60 -2.43 -13.97
C GLU A 76 -1.28 -1.24 -14.88
N VAL A 77 -0.56 -0.25 -14.34
CA VAL A 77 -0.10 0.93 -15.09
C VAL A 77 1.39 0.79 -15.31
N ASP A 78 1.87 1.31 -16.44
CA ASP A 78 3.29 1.40 -16.72
C ASP A 78 3.96 2.24 -15.63
N ASP A 79 4.77 1.59 -14.79
CA ASP A 79 5.51 2.25 -13.74
C ASP A 79 6.92 2.52 -14.28
N PRO A 80 7.30 3.79 -14.54
CA PRO A 80 8.61 4.12 -15.08
C PRO A 80 9.76 3.80 -14.10
N ARG A 81 9.44 3.39 -12.86
CA ARG A 81 10.37 2.91 -11.85
C ARG A 81 10.37 1.38 -11.74
N ALA A 82 9.60 0.65 -12.54
CA ALA A 82 9.62 -0.81 -12.58
C ALA A 82 11.03 -1.34 -12.93
N ASP A 83 11.75 -0.64 -13.80
CA ASP A 83 13.14 -0.94 -14.17
C ASP A 83 14.17 -0.43 -13.16
N ILE A 84 13.76 0.32 -12.13
CA ILE A 84 14.66 0.73 -11.04
C ILE A 84 14.74 -0.45 -10.08
N ALA A 85 15.83 -1.21 -10.19
CA ALA A 85 16.16 -2.30 -9.30
C ALA A 85 16.23 -1.81 -7.84
N THR A 86 15.11 -1.90 -7.12
CA THR A 86 15.03 -1.72 -5.66
C THR A 86 15.40 -3.04 -4.96
N GLY A 87 16.51 -3.64 -5.38
CA GLY A 87 17.14 -4.73 -4.65
C GLY A 87 17.81 -4.19 -3.38
N PRO A 88 17.85 -4.93 -2.27
CA PRO A 88 18.52 -4.45 -1.08
C PRO A 88 20.03 -4.35 -1.35
N HIS A 89 20.62 -3.16 -1.16
CA HIS A 89 22.07 -3.02 -1.00
C HIS A 89 22.57 -3.57 0.36
N LEU A 90 21.81 -4.47 1.01
CA LEU A 90 22.21 -5.12 2.25
C LEU A 90 23.12 -6.30 1.93
N ARG A 91 24.43 -6.06 1.97
CA ARG A 91 25.43 -7.12 2.09
C ARG A 91 25.47 -7.57 3.55
N LEU A 92 24.93 -8.75 3.84
CA LEU A 92 25.18 -9.44 5.11
C LEU A 92 26.65 -9.87 5.13
N ILE A 93 27.48 -9.19 5.93
CA ILE A 93 28.85 -9.64 6.20
C ILE A 93 28.75 -10.72 7.27
N ARG A 94 28.90 -11.99 6.88
CA ARG A 94 29.12 -13.08 7.84
C ARG A 94 30.53 -12.88 8.39
N GLY A 95 30.64 -12.42 9.63
CA GLY A 95 31.91 -12.43 10.36
C GLY A 95 32.34 -13.87 10.56
N GLU A 96 33.43 -14.27 9.90
CA GLU A 96 34.19 -15.45 10.31
C GLU A 96 35.13 -15.00 11.43
N GLY A 97 35.12 -15.77 12.52
CA GLY A 97 35.94 -15.52 13.71
C GLY A 97 37.43 -15.74 13.50
#